data_AF-A0A800G9W3-F1
#
_entry.id   AF-A0A800G9W3-F1
#
_cell.length_a   1.000
_cell.length_b   1.000
_cell.length_c   1.000
_cell.angle_alpha   90.00
_cell.angle_beta   90.00
_cell.angle_gamma   90.00
#
_symmetry.space_group_name_H-M   'P 1'
#
loop_
_entity.id
_entity.type
_entity.pdbx_description
1 polymer ?
#
loop_
_entity_poly.entity_id
_entity_poly.type
_entity_poly.pdbx_seq_one_letter_code
_entity_poly.pdbx_strand_id
1 'polypeptide(L)'
;MLAVILLLGCSQSEPAIDAPNPTIAAPRVSDSTTDTDVWKPAPRTSWQWQLNDLPIDSSFDVAMYDIDLFDNDDATVLALHDDGRIVICYMNAGGWENWRPDAAKFQERQIQ
;
A
#
# COMPACT_ATOMS: atom_id res chain seq x y z
N MET A 1 -7.45 24.70 -44.60
CA MET A 1 -6.10 24.18 -44.86
C MET A 1 -5.66 23.49 -43.58
N LEU A 2 -5.85 22.18 -43.48
CA LEU A 2 -5.66 21.38 -42.27
C LEU A 2 -4.28 20.71 -42.37
N ALA A 3 -3.35 21.06 -41.49
CA ALA A 3 -2.02 20.44 -41.45
C ALA A 3 -2.06 19.23 -40.51
N VAL A 4 -1.89 18.03 -41.08
CA VAL A 4 -1.71 16.78 -40.34
C VAL A 4 -0.22 16.67 -39.99
N ILE A 5 0.10 16.66 -38.70
CA ILE A 5 1.48 16.45 -38.20
C ILE A 5 1.67 14.95 -37.98
N LEU A 6 2.42 14.29 -38.88
CA LEU A 6 2.93 12.94 -38.65
C LEU A 6 4.17 13.01 -37.75
N LEU A 7 4.09 12.42 -36.55
CA LEU A 7 5.24 12.16 -35.70
C LEU A 7 5.91 10.86 -36.17
N LEU A 8 7.04 10.97 -36.88
CA LEU A 8 7.93 9.83 -37.13
C LEU A 8 8.77 9.59 -35.87
N GLY A 9 8.55 8.44 -35.21
CA GLY A 9 9.42 7.97 -34.14
C GLY A 9 10.69 7.34 -34.72
N CYS A 10 11.86 7.87 -34.37
CA CYS A 10 13.14 7.20 -34.62
C CYS A 10 13.37 6.13 -33.55
N SER A 11 13.26 4.86 -33.92
CA SER A 11 13.78 3.75 -33.11
C SER A 11 15.29 3.61 -33.40
N GLN A 12 16.13 3.92 -32.41
CA GLN A 12 17.55 3.60 -32.45
C GLN A 12 17.76 2.31 -31.67
N SER A 13 18.04 1.21 -32.36
CA SER A 13 18.51 -0.03 -31.76
C SER A 13 20.02 0.07 -31.54
N GLU A 14 20.45 0.17 -30.29
CA GLU A 14 21.85 0.06 -29.89
C GLU A 14 22.31 -1.41 -29.89
N PRO A 15 23.53 -1.73 -30.38
CA PRO A 15 24.08 -3.07 -30.28
C PRO A 15 24.57 -3.34 -28.85
N ALA A 16 24.18 -4.49 -28.29
CA ALA A 16 24.68 -4.97 -27.01
C ALA A 16 26.18 -5.31 -27.13
N ILE A 17 27.03 -4.56 -26.42
CA ILE A 17 28.42 -4.94 -26.16
C ILE A 17 28.40 -5.92 -24.99
N ASP A 18 28.77 -7.17 -25.28
CA ASP A 18 28.94 -8.26 -24.30
C ASP A 18 30.12 -7.95 -23.37
N ALA A 19 29.84 -7.66 -22.10
CA ALA A 19 30.84 -7.45 -21.06
C ALA A 19 30.98 -8.71 -20.20
N PRO A 20 32.21 -9.21 -19.95
CA PRO A 20 32.41 -10.38 -19.10
C PRO A 20 32.06 -10.06 -17.63
N ASN A 21 31.15 -10.85 -17.06
CA ASN A 21 30.62 -10.73 -15.71
C ASN A 21 31.64 -11.20 -14.64
N PRO A 22 32.13 -10.35 -13.73
CA PRO A 22 32.95 -10.80 -12.61
C PRO A 22 32.06 -11.39 -11.52
N THR A 23 32.04 -12.72 -11.41
CA THR A 23 31.31 -13.42 -10.33
C THR A 23 32.05 -13.26 -9.00
N ILE A 24 31.66 -12.28 -8.19
CA ILE A 24 31.95 -12.26 -6.74
C ILE A 24 30.69 -12.72 -6.02
N ALA A 25 30.74 -13.90 -5.42
CA ALA A 25 29.64 -14.42 -4.60
C ALA A 25 29.51 -13.60 -3.31
N ALA A 26 28.39 -12.88 -3.17
CA ALA A 26 28.04 -12.21 -1.92
C ALA A 26 27.77 -13.24 -0.80
N PRO A 27 28.20 -12.98 0.44
CA PRO A 27 27.92 -13.88 1.56
C PRO A 27 26.41 -13.88 1.83
N ARG A 28 25.77 -15.05 1.76
CA ARG A 28 24.39 -15.23 2.21
C ARG A 28 24.39 -15.18 3.74
N VAL A 29 23.93 -14.06 4.29
CA VAL A 29 23.49 -14.01 5.68
C VAL A 29 22.38 -15.04 5.81
N SER A 30 22.62 -16.06 6.63
CA SER A 30 21.62 -17.08 6.94
C SER A 30 20.62 -16.41 7.88
N ASP A 31 19.49 -15.98 7.32
CA ASP A 31 18.41 -15.34 8.05
C ASP A 31 17.81 -16.35 9.03
N SER A 32 18.13 -16.16 10.31
CA SER A 32 17.57 -16.95 11.40
C SER A 32 16.15 -16.48 11.65
N THR A 33 15.18 -17.24 11.12
CA THR A 33 13.74 -17.07 11.28
C THR A 33 13.33 -16.88 12.74
N THR A 34 13.05 -15.65 13.15
CA THR A 34 11.88 -15.38 13.99
C THR A 34 10.70 -15.26 13.03
N ASP A 35 10.06 -16.40 12.75
CA ASP A 35 8.82 -16.44 11.96
C ASP A 35 7.73 -15.80 12.84
N THR A 36 7.63 -14.47 12.76
CA THR A 36 6.42 -13.79 13.20
C THR A 36 5.33 -14.20 12.22
N ASP A 37 4.22 -14.70 12.77
CA ASP A 37 3.01 -15.10 12.03
C ASP A 37 2.32 -13.87 11.42
N VAL A 38 3.03 -13.24 10.48
CA VAL A 38 2.55 -12.08 9.73
C VAL A 38 1.56 -12.61 8.70
N TRP A 39 0.32 -12.13 8.80
CA TRP A 39 -0.72 -12.50 7.86
C TRP A 39 -0.31 -12.17 6.42
N LYS A 40 -0.47 -13.16 5.54
CA LYS A 40 -0.20 -13.07 4.11
C LYS A 40 -1.50 -13.40 3.36
N PRO A 41 -2.22 -12.41 2.81
CA PRO A 41 -3.44 -12.70 2.07
C PRO A 41 -3.13 -13.55 0.84
N ALA A 42 -3.99 -14.54 0.56
CA ALA A 42 -3.94 -15.24 -0.71
C ALA A 42 -4.33 -14.27 -1.85
N PRO A 43 -3.80 -14.45 -3.07
CA PRO A 43 -4.31 -13.73 -4.23
C PRO A 43 -5.83 -13.85 -4.33
N ARG A 44 -6.51 -12.76 -4.68
CA ARG A 44 -7.98 -12.66 -4.77
C ARG A 44 -8.73 -12.79 -3.43
N THR A 45 -8.06 -12.54 -2.29
CA THR A 45 -8.75 -12.30 -1.01
C THR A 45 -9.84 -11.24 -1.21
N SER A 46 -11.08 -11.56 -0.82
CA SER A 46 -12.19 -10.61 -0.87
C SER A 46 -11.99 -9.54 0.20
N TRP A 47 -12.27 -8.29 -0.14
CA TRP A 47 -12.05 -7.17 0.75
C TRP A 47 -13.07 -6.06 0.55
N GLN A 48 -13.29 -5.29 1.61
CA GLN A 48 -14.02 -4.05 1.60
C GLN A 48 -13.09 -2.92 2.05
N TRP A 49 -13.18 -1.77 1.39
CA TRP A 49 -12.44 -0.57 1.73
C TRP A 49 -13.43 0.55 2.04
N GLN A 50 -13.45 0.99 3.30
CA GLN A 50 -14.36 2.03 3.76
C GLN A 50 -13.61 2.98 4.70
N LEU A 51 -13.23 4.13 4.17
CA LEU A 51 -12.50 5.18 4.92
C LEU A 51 -13.42 6.30 5.42
N ASN A 52 -14.71 6.25 5.12
CA ASN A 52 -15.69 7.28 5.43
C ASN A 52 -17.09 6.66 5.60
N ASP A 53 -18.11 7.51 5.68
CA ASP A 53 -19.52 7.11 5.78
C ASP A 53 -19.79 6.15 6.95
N LEU A 54 -19.28 6.52 8.13
CA LEU A 54 -19.44 5.73 9.35
C LEU A 54 -20.90 5.61 9.81
N PRO A 55 -21.26 4.51 10.51
CA PRO A 55 -20.39 3.39 10.92
C PRO A 55 -19.99 2.47 9.75
N ILE A 56 -18.99 1.62 9.97
CA ILE A 56 -18.57 0.61 8.97
C ILE A 56 -19.76 -0.28 8.60
N ASP A 57 -20.02 -0.41 7.29
CA ASP A 57 -21.01 -1.34 6.76
C ASP A 57 -20.43 -2.77 6.77
N SER A 58 -20.72 -3.49 7.85
CA SER A 58 -20.30 -4.89 8.02
C SER A 58 -21.21 -5.90 7.31
N SER A 59 -22.15 -5.46 6.45
CA SER A 59 -23.04 -6.37 5.71
C SER A 59 -22.35 -7.13 4.56
N PHE A 60 -21.16 -6.70 4.16
CA PHE A 60 -20.37 -7.36 3.11
C PHE A 60 -19.67 -8.61 3.64
N ASP A 61 -19.96 -9.76 3.02
CA ASP A 61 -19.25 -11.01 3.35
C ASP A 61 -17.87 -11.08 2.67
N VAL A 62 -16.89 -10.41 3.27
CA VAL A 62 -15.50 -10.32 2.78
C VAL A 62 -14.50 -10.82 3.82
N ALA A 63 -13.34 -11.32 3.39
CA ALA A 63 -12.34 -11.83 4.34
C ALA A 63 -11.62 -10.72 5.13
N MET A 64 -11.56 -9.51 4.57
CA MET A 64 -10.76 -8.42 5.11
C MET A 64 -11.46 -7.07 4.94
N TYR A 65 -11.33 -6.20 5.93
CA TYR A 65 -11.75 -4.81 5.90
C TYR A 65 -10.53 -3.88 5.99
N ASP A 66 -10.46 -2.88 5.12
CA ASP A 66 -9.51 -1.76 5.23
C ASP A 66 -10.30 -0.51 5.63
N ILE A 67 -10.04 -0.01 6.84
CA ILE A 67 -10.79 1.06 7.50
C ILE A 67 -9.85 2.14 8.02
N ASP A 68 -10.33 3.37 8.12
CA ASP A 68 -9.52 4.49 8.59
C ASP A 68 -9.03 4.29 10.04
N LEU A 69 -7.74 4.51 10.28
CA LEU A 69 -7.11 4.34 11.60
C LEU A 69 -7.66 5.28 12.67
N PHE A 70 -8.01 6.51 12.31
CA PHE A 70 -8.37 7.56 13.28
C PHE A 70 -9.87 7.68 13.49
N ASP A 71 -10.67 7.34 12.48
CA ASP A 71 -12.12 7.53 12.54
C ASP A 71 -12.87 6.31 13.14
N ASN A 72 -12.18 5.20 13.40
CA ASN A 72 -12.75 4.00 14.03
C ASN A 72 -12.18 3.76 15.43
N ASP A 73 -13.03 3.27 16.34
CA ASP A 73 -12.64 2.89 17.70
C ASP A 73 -12.23 1.41 17.81
N ASP A 74 -11.71 1.04 18.98
CA ASP A 74 -11.30 -0.33 19.29
C ASP A 74 -12.48 -1.32 19.27
N ALA A 75 -13.67 -0.86 19.67
CA ALA A 75 -14.90 -1.65 19.62
C ALA A 75 -15.27 -2.06 18.19
N THR A 76 -15.10 -1.15 17.22
CA THR A 76 -15.34 -1.45 15.80
C THR A 76 -14.37 -2.51 15.28
N VAL A 77 -13.08 -2.37 15.61
CA VAL A 77 -12.05 -3.36 15.23
C VAL A 77 -12.33 -4.72 15.87
N LEU A 78 -12.69 -4.72 17.16
CA LEU A 78 -13.02 -5.95 17.89
C LEU A 78 -14.22 -6.66 17.28
N ALA A 79 -15.29 -5.93 16.93
CA ALA A 79 -16.46 -6.51 16.29
C ALA A 79 -16.13 -7.18 14.95
N LEU A 80 -15.30 -6.54 14.12
CA LEU A 80 -14.85 -7.14 12.86
C LEU A 80 -13.99 -8.40 13.09
N HIS A 81 -13.13 -8.40 14.11
CA HIS A 81 -12.35 -9.59 14.48
C HIS A 81 -13.23 -10.72 15.04
N ASP A 82 -14.23 -10.41 15.86
CA ASP A 82 -15.18 -11.38 16.40
C ASP A 82 -16.02 -12.03 15.28
N ASP A 83 -16.28 -11.29 14.20
CA ASP A 83 -16.88 -11.80 12.96
C ASP A 83 -15.90 -12.59 12.07
N GLY A 84 -14.67 -12.82 12.54
CA GLY A 84 -13.64 -13.58 11.83
C GLY A 84 -12.98 -12.84 10.66
N ARG A 85 -13.13 -11.52 10.59
CA ARG A 85 -12.53 -10.68 9.55
C ARG A 85 -11.11 -10.30 9.93
N ILE A 86 -10.26 -10.06 8.94
CA ILE A 86 -8.97 -9.36 9.13
C ILE A 86 -9.19 -7.86 8.97
N VAL A 87 -8.59 -7.03 9.84
CA VAL A 87 -8.69 -5.56 9.74
C VAL A 87 -7.33 -4.97 9.38
N ILE A 88 -7.31 -4.15 8.33
CA ILE A 88 -6.22 -3.24 7.99
C ILE A 88 -6.64 -1.83 8.42
N CYS A 89 -5.76 -1.13 9.15
CA CYS A 89 -6.00 0.26 9.54
C CYS A 89 -5.25 1.20 8.58
N TYR A 90 -5.98 1.90 7.71
CA TYR A 90 -5.44 2.86 6.77
C TYR A 90 -4.87 4.09 7.47
N MET A 91 -3.67 4.50 7.04
CA MET A 91 -3.12 5.82 7.34
C MET A 91 -2.34 6.34 6.14
N ASN A 92 -2.32 7.66 5.95
CA ASN A 92 -1.46 8.28 4.95
C ASN A 92 -0.07 8.56 5.54
N ALA A 93 0.92 7.73 5.20
CA ALA A 93 2.30 7.91 5.66
C ALA A 93 3.10 8.93 4.85
N GLY A 94 2.59 9.37 3.69
CA GLY A 94 3.30 10.24 2.75
C GLY A 94 2.71 11.64 2.57
N GLY A 95 1.55 11.91 3.19
CA GLY A 95 0.84 13.17 3.10
C GLY A 95 0.52 13.76 4.47
N TRP A 96 0.20 15.05 4.47
CA TRP A 96 -0.31 15.74 5.65
C TRP A 96 -1.81 16.02 5.48
N GLU A 97 -2.59 15.57 6.47
CA GLU A 97 -4.05 15.71 6.49
C GLU A 97 -4.43 16.66 7.63
N ASN A 98 -4.83 17.88 7.29
CA ASN A 98 -4.99 18.97 8.28
C ASN A 98 -6.13 18.76 9.29
N TRP A 99 -7.01 17.80 9.03
CA TRP A 99 -8.11 17.41 9.92
C TRP A 99 -7.73 16.29 10.91
N ARG A 100 -6.53 15.70 10.81
CA ARG A 100 -6.11 14.60 11.71
C ARG A 100 -5.76 15.11 13.11
N PRO A 101 -5.99 14.29 14.16
CA PRO A 101 -5.72 14.69 15.55
C PRO A 101 -4.23 14.94 15.84
N ASP A 102 -3.33 14.44 14.99
CA ASP A 102 -1.89 14.64 15.08
C ASP A 102 -1.35 15.73 14.13
N ALA A 103 -2.20 16.40 13.35
CA ALA A 103 -1.79 17.39 12.35
C ALA A 103 -0.91 18.52 12.94
N ALA A 104 -1.18 18.92 14.20
CA ALA A 104 -0.44 19.96 14.91
C ALA A 104 0.99 19.54 15.35
N LYS A 105 1.37 18.27 15.18
CA LYS A 105 2.71 17.77 15.52
C LYS A 105 3.72 17.98 14.39
N PHE A 106 3.26 18.35 13.20
CA PHE A 106 4.11 18.53 12.03
C PHE A 106 4.60 19.97 11.93
N GLN A 107 5.88 20.14 11.60
CA GLN A 107 6.46 21.45 11.28
C GLN A 107 6.06 21.85 9.86
N GLU A 108 6.00 23.16 9.58
CA GLU A 108 5.67 23.69 8.24
C GLU A 108 6.56 23.09 7.13
N ARG A 109 7.86 22.90 7.41
CA ARG A 109 8.82 22.28 6.47
C ARG A 109 8.53 20.81 6.13
N GLN A 110 7.59 20.17 6.82
CA GLN A 110 7.17 18.79 6.60
C GLN A 110 5.84 18.70 5.84
N ILE A 111 5.16 19.84 5.64
CA ILE A 111 3.91 19.93 4.89
C ILE A 111 4.29 20.24 3.44
N GLN A 112 3.87 19.39 2.50
CA GLN A 112 4.13 19.53 1.05
C GLN A 112 2.97 20.21 0.33
#